data_AF-A0A1J3EI61-F1
#
_entry.id   AF-A0A1J3EI61-F1
#
_cell.length_a   1.000
_cell.length_b   1.000
_cell.length_c   1.000
_cell.angle_alpha   90.00
_cell.angle_beta   90.00
_cell.angle_gamma   90.00
#
_symmetry.space_group_name_H-M   'P 1'
#
loop_
_entity.id
_entity.type
_entity.pdbx_description
1 polymer ?
#
loop_
_entity_poly.entity_id
_entity_poly.type
_entity_poly.pdbx_seq_one_letter_code
_entity_poly.pdbx_strand_id
1 'polypeptide(L)'
;KVVKTDAKSFWIINGKVEKHFWDKKNPRKVPWTVVFRKIHKKGLVEETRKRRTRKQQKVTRAIVGASIELINKKRSIKPEQRKSDREAALRKAKEERKKAKEAKKLAKPAAAGKKADQRAQKTQKSGKGR
;
A
#
# COMPACT_ATOMS: atom_id res chain seq x y z
N LYS A 1 16.19 48.88 -18.14
CA LYS A 1 15.03 47.95 -18.23
C LYS A 1 14.56 47.94 -19.68
N VAL A 2 14.39 46.77 -20.30
CA VAL A 2 13.91 46.63 -21.69
C VAL A 2 12.55 45.97 -21.65
N VAL A 3 11.56 46.54 -22.34
CA VAL A 3 10.21 45.98 -22.46
C VAL A 3 9.98 45.60 -23.91
N LYS A 4 9.55 44.36 -24.16
CA LYS A 4 9.21 43.87 -25.49
C LYS A 4 7.76 44.16 -25.85
N THR A 5 7.44 44.02 -27.15
CA THR A 5 6.09 44.14 -27.70
C THR A 5 5.09 43.16 -27.07
N ASP A 6 5.57 42.01 -26.58
CA ASP A 6 4.78 41.01 -25.85
C ASP A 6 4.64 41.33 -24.34
N ALA A 7 4.88 42.59 -23.94
CA ALA A 7 4.88 43.09 -22.56
C ALA A 7 5.90 42.43 -21.61
N LYS A 8 6.76 41.54 -22.10
CA LYS A 8 7.82 40.94 -21.26
C LYS A 8 8.88 41.99 -20.92
N SER A 9 9.15 42.12 -19.62
CA SER A 9 10.12 43.06 -19.07
C SER A 9 11.40 42.35 -18.67
N PHE A 10 12.55 42.91 -19.08
CA PHE A 10 13.89 42.41 -18.75
C PHE A 10 14.68 43.49 -18.02
N TRP A 11 15.27 43.11 -16.89
CA TRP A 11 16.22 43.94 -16.17
C TRP A 11 17.63 43.63 -16.66
N ILE A 12 18.27 44.63 -17.27
CA ILE A 12 19.60 44.53 -17.86
C ILE A 12 20.51 45.50 -17.09
N ILE A 13 21.72 45.02 -16.75
CA ILE A 13 22.65 45.72 -15.85
C ILE A 13 23.57 46.69 -16.60
N ASN A 14 24.01 46.33 -17.82
CA ASN A 14 24.97 47.12 -18.60
C ASN A 14 24.74 46.97 -20.11
N GLY A 15 25.39 47.85 -20.90
CA GLY A 15 25.28 47.85 -22.37
C GLY A 15 25.82 46.58 -23.04
N LYS A 16 26.79 45.89 -22.43
CA LYS A 16 27.30 44.60 -22.94
C LYS A 16 26.21 43.55 -22.97
N VAL A 17 25.48 43.39 -21.86
CA VAL A 17 24.36 42.44 -21.73
C VAL A 17 23.22 42.85 -22.66
N GLU A 18 22.96 44.15 -22.80
CA GLU A 18 21.94 44.67 -23.71
C GLU A 18 22.22 44.33 -25.17
N LYS A 19 23.46 44.55 -25.63
CA LYS A 19 23.87 44.13 -26.98
C LYS A 19 23.68 42.62 -27.18
N HIS A 20 24.11 41.79 -26.23
CA HIS A 20 23.94 40.34 -26.32
C HIS A 20 22.47 39.91 -26.36
N PHE A 21 21.60 40.63 -25.65
CA PHE A 21 20.16 40.41 -25.62
C PHE A 21 19.52 40.69 -26.99
N TRP A 22 19.89 41.80 -27.64
CA TRP A 22 19.43 42.14 -28.99
C TRP A 22 20.03 41.24 -30.07
N ASP A 23 21.28 40.82 -29.91
CA ASP A 23 21.95 39.80 -30.75
C ASP A 23 21.38 38.38 -30.54
N LYS A 24 20.38 38.22 -29.67
CA LYS A 24 19.71 36.95 -29.35
C LYS A 24 20.69 35.84 -28.93
N LYS A 25 21.81 36.20 -28.28
CA LYS A 25 22.78 35.22 -27.78
C LYS A 25 22.15 34.39 -26.68
N ASN A 26 22.35 33.07 -26.72
CA ASN A 26 21.84 32.17 -25.69
C ASN A 26 22.74 32.24 -24.44
N PRO A 27 22.23 32.64 -23.25
CA PRO A 27 23.02 32.69 -22.03
C PRO A 27 23.67 31.34 -21.66
N ARG A 28 23.08 30.21 -22.08
CA ARG A 28 23.64 28.86 -21.88
C ARG A 28 24.94 28.61 -22.63
N LYS A 29 25.30 29.44 -23.62
CA LYS A 29 26.53 29.34 -24.42
C LYS A 29 27.55 30.44 -24.08
N VAL A 30 27.21 31.39 -23.20
CA VAL A 30 28.09 32.52 -22.84
C VAL A 30 28.79 32.20 -21.51
N PRO A 31 30.11 31.92 -21.51
CA PRO A 31 30.80 31.28 -20.37
C PRO A 31 30.74 32.01 -19.04
N TRP A 32 30.72 33.34 -19.07
CA TRP A 32 30.75 34.18 -17.87
C TRP A 32 29.37 34.37 -17.22
N THR A 33 28.28 33.95 -17.88
CA THR A 33 26.93 34.14 -17.34
C THR A 33 26.62 33.15 -16.21
N VAL A 34 25.73 33.54 -15.30
CA VAL A 34 25.26 32.68 -14.20
C VAL A 34 24.58 31.41 -14.73
N VAL A 35 23.80 31.53 -15.82
CA VAL A 35 23.10 30.39 -16.43
C VAL A 35 24.10 29.36 -16.96
N PHE A 36 25.14 29.79 -17.67
CA PHE A 36 26.21 28.90 -18.14
C PHE A 36 26.89 28.22 -16.96
N ARG A 37 27.28 28.98 -15.94
CA ARG A 37 27.96 28.43 -14.75
C ARG A 37 27.10 27.39 -14.03
N LYS A 38 25.78 27.62 -13.91
CA LYS A 38 24.82 26.69 -13.28
C LYS A 38 24.72 25.36 -14.02
N ILE A 39 24.59 25.37 -15.35
CA ILE A 39 24.47 24.13 -16.15
C ILE A 39 25.81 23.37 -16.25
N HIS A 40 26.93 24.09 -16.25
CA HIS A 40 28.28 23.51 -16.27
C HIS A 40 28.87 23.25 -14.88
N LYS A 41 28.03 23.36 -13.83
CA LYS A 41 28.39 23.10 -12.43
C LYS A 41 29.61 23.88 -11.93
N LYS A 42 29.86 25.08 -12.47
CA LYS A 42 30.97 25.94 -12.06
C LYS A 42 30.60 26.67 -10.78
N GLY A 43 31.39 26.51 -9.72
CA GLY A 43 31.18 27.21 -8.45
C GLY A 43 29.95 26.77 -7.66
N LEU A 44 29.39 25.59 -7.97
CA LEU A 44 28.51 24.91 -7.01
C LEU A 44 29.40 24.33 -5.92
N VAL A 45 29.55 25.07 -4.82
CA VAL A 45 29.99 24.51 -3.55
C VAL A 45 28.95 23.45 -3.16
N GLU A 46 29.42 22.30 -2.71
CA GLU A 46 28.73 21.00 -2.61
C GLU A 46 27.47 20.96 -1.72
N GLU A 47 27.00 22.08 -1.19
CA GLU A 47 25.78 22.21 -0.39
C GLU A 47 24.49 22.25 -1.22
N THR A 48 24.37 21.42 -2.25
CA THR A 48 23.00 21.01 -2.62
C THR A 48 22.56 20.00 -1.57
N ARG A 49 22.07 20.51 -0.43
CA ARG A 49 21.52 19.70 0.67
C ARG A 49 20.44 18.80 0.05
N LYS A 50 20.80 17.55 -0.25
CA LYS A 50 19.86 16.58 -0.82
C LYS A 50 18.68 16.56 0.13
N ARG A 51 17.48 16.86 -0.38
CA ARG A 51 16.26 16.86 0.43
C ARG A 51 16.06 15.44 0.97
N ARG A 52 16.55 15.16 2.17
CA ARG A 52 16.32 13.90 2.87
C ARG A 52 14.85 13.92 3.30
N THR A 53 14.03 13.13 2.62
CA THR A 53 12.65 12.90 3.03
C THR A 53 12.66 12.22 4.41
N ARG A 54 11.97 12.82 5.39
CA ARG A 54 11.77 12.20 6.70
C ARG A 54 10.73 11.08 6.55
N LYS A 55 11.02 9.88 7.06
CA LYS A 55 10.04 8.78 7.13
C LYS A 55 9.11 9.03 8.32
N GLN A 56 7.80 8.91 8.12
CA GLN A 56 6.82 9.02 9.21
C GLN A 56 6.45 7.62 9.71
N GLN A 57 6.62 7.38 11.01
CA GLN A 57 6.12 6.18 11.67
C GLN A 57 4.67 6.41 12.10
N LYS A 58 3.78 5.48 11.72
CA LYS A 58 2.38 5.51 12.15
C LYS A 58 2.26 4.85 13.52
N VAL A 59 1.62 5.52 14.46
CA VAL A 59 1.28 4.97 15.78
C VAL A 59 -0.04 4.21 15.66
N THR A 60 -0.08 2.95 16.11
CA THR A 60 -1.33 2.20 16.23
C THR A 60 -2.25 2.87 17.24
N ARG A 61 -3.54 3.01 16.95
CA ARG A 61 -4.54 3.62 17.84
C ARG A 61 -5.48 2.55 18.42
N ALA A 62 -6.15 2.88 19.52
CA ALA A 62 -7.22 2.06 20.08
C ALA A 62 -8.40 1.93 19.09
N ILE A 63 -9.13 0.82 19.17
CA ILE A 63 -10.29 0.53 18.31
C ILE A 63 -11.50 0.33 19.23
N VAL A 64 -12.71 0.66 18.76
CA VAL A 64 -13.94 0.38 19.52
C VAL A 64 -14.00 -1.12 19.88
N GLY A 65 -14.15 -1.43 21.16
CA GLY A 65 -14.14 -2.82 21.67
C GLY A 65 -12.75 -3.39 22.00
N ALA A 66 -11.65 -2.67 21.74
CA ALA A 66 -10.31 -3.07 22.17
C ALA A 66 -9.41 -1.85 22.47
N SER A 67 -9.10 -1.64 23.75
CA SER A 67 -8.13 -0.62 24.16
C SER A 67 -6.73 -0.93 23.61
N ILE A 68 -5.89 0.10 23.50
CA ILE A 68 -4.52 -0.04 22.98
C ILE A 68 -3.68 -1.01 23.82
N GLU A 69 -3.93 -1.06 25.13
CA GLU A 69 -3.24 -1.97 26.05
C GLU A 69 -3.59 -3.43 25.76
N LEU A 70 -4.87 -3.74 25.49
CA LEU A 70 -5.28 -5.10 25.14
C LEU A 70 -4.69 -5.55 23.81
N ILE A 71 -4.61 -4.64 22.83
CA ILE A 71 -3.98 -4.91 21.52
C ILE A 71 -2.48 -5.20 21.70
N ASN A 72 -1.79 -4.38 22.49
CA ASN A 72 -0.36 -4.56 22.74
C ASN A 72 -0.08 -5.84 23.53
N LYS A 73 -0.87 -6.14 24.57
CA LYS A 73 -0.77 -7.38 25.35
C LYS A 73 -0.95 -8.61 24.47
N LYS A 74 -1.92 -8.63 23.56
CA LYS A 74 -2.10 -9.75 22.61
C LYS A 74 -0.95 -9.87 21.61
N ARG A 75 -0.38 -8.75 21.16
CA ARG A 75 0.77 -8.74 20.25
C ARG A 75 2.07 -9.22 20.91
N SER A 76 2.28 -8.89 22.19
CA SER A 76 3.50 -9.26 22.92
C SER A 76 3.55 -10.72 23.36
N ILE A 77 2.45 -11.48 23.26
CA ILE A 77 2.44 -12.92 23.57
C ILE A 77 3.43 -13.64 22.66
N LYS A 78 4.35 -14.40 23.26
CA LYS A 78 5.35 -15.20 22.53
C LYS A 78 4.68 -16.27 21.66
N PRO A 79 5.28 -16.63 20.51
CA PRO A 79 4.69 -17.60 19.58
C PRO A 79 4.49 -18.99 20.21
N GLU A 80 5.31 -19.39 21.18
CA GLU A 80 5.19 -20.66 21.90
C GLU A 80 3.89 -20.74 22.70
N GLN A 81 3.57 -19.70 23.47
CA GLN A 81 2.32 -19.60 24.22
C GLN A 81 1.11 -19.64 23.27
N ARG A 82 1.18 -18.92 22.14
CA ARG A 82 0.11 -18.94 21.12
C ARG A 82 -0.11 -20.33 20.52
N LYS A 83 0.96 -21.11 20.32
CA LYS A 83 0.87 -22.49 19.82
C LYS A 83 0.23 -23.40 20.86
N SER A 84 0.64 -23.30 22.12
CA SER A 84 0.06 -24.06 23.24
C SER A 84 -1.45 -23.80 23.37
N ASP A 85 -1.85 -22.52 23.42
CA ASP A 85 -3.27 -22.14 23.52
C ASP A 85 -4.07 -22.66 22.32
N ARG A 86 -3.49 -22.61 21.11
CA ARG A 86 -4.11 -23.14 19.89
C ARG A 86 -4.28 -24.66 19.96
N GLU A 87 -3.28 -25.39 20.41
CA GLU A 87 -3.34 -26.84 20.54
C GLU A 87 -4.37 -27.26 21.60
N ALA A 88 -4.40 -26.57 22.74
CA ALA A 88 -5.40 -26.78 23.78
C ALA A 88 -6.83 -26.53 23.27
N ALA A 89 -7.04 -25.44 22.52
CA ALA A 89 -8.33 -25.15 21.90
C ALA A 89 -8.73 -26.22 20.86
N LEU A 90 -7.79 -26.69 20.04
CA LEU A 90 -8.04 -27.75 19.07
C LEU A 90 -8.37 -29.09 19.74
N ARG A 91 -7.74 -29.42 20.86
CA ARG A 91 -8.05 -30.63 21.65
C ARG A 91 -9.47 -30.55 22.21
N LYS A 92 -9.82 -29.44 22.87
CA LYS A 92 -11.18 -29.19 23.38
C LYS A 92 -12.24 -29.29 22.28
N ALA A 93 -12.02 -28.64 21.13
CA ALA A 93 -12.95 -28.71 20.00
C ALA A 93 -13.09 -30.14 19.41
N LYS A 94 -12.00 -30.93 19.40
CA LYS A 94 -12.06 -32.34 18.97
C LYS A 94 -12.84 -33.20 19.95
N GLU A 95 -12.67 -32.99 21.24
CA GLU A 95 -13.40 -33.70 22.30
C GLU A 95 -14.89 -33.35 22.30
N GLU A 96 -15.24 -32.07 22.18
CA GLU A 96 -16.63 -31.63 22.01
C GLU A 96 -17.27 -32.24 20.77
N ARG A 97 -16.55 -32.29 19.64
CA ARG A 97 -17.02 -32.97 18.43
C ARG A 97 -17.21 -34.48 18.62
N LYS A 98 -16.36 -35.15 19.40
CA LYS A 98 -16.52 -36.58 19.72
C LYS A 98 -17.76 -36.81 20.59
N LYS A 99 -17.90 -36.04 21.67
CA LYS A 99 -19.07 -36.08 22.56
C LYS A 99 -20.38 -35.79 21.80
N ALA A 100 -20.38 -34.79 20.92
CA ALA A 100 -21.54 -34.48 20.08
C ALA A 100 -21.87 -35.61 19.08
N LYS A 101 -20.87 -36.32 18.55
CA LYS A 101 -21.08 -37.49 17.69
C LYS A 101 -21.61 -38.69 18.46
N GLU A 102 -21.13 -38.92 19.67
CA GLU A 102 -21.61 -39.99 20.56
C GLU A 102 -23.04 -39.73 21.02
N ALA A 103 -23.37 -38.50 21.40
CA ALA A 103 -24.74 -38.09 21.70
C ALA A 103 -25.68 -38.28 20.49
N LYS A 104 -25.21 -37.99 19.26
CA LYS A 104 -25.98 -38.25 18.02
C LYS A 104 -26.13 -39.74 17.69
N LYS A 105 -25.20 -40.60 18.12
CA LYS A 105 -25.32 -42.06 17.94
C LYS A 105 -26.25 -42.68 18.98
N LEU A 106 -26.22 -42.20 20.22
CA LEU A 106 -27.10 -42.64 21.30
C LEU A 106 -28.55 -42.15 21.12
N ALA A 107 -28.76 -41.04 20.42
CA ALA A 107 -30.08 -40.55 20.01
C ALA A 107 -30.70 -41.28 18.80
N LYS A 108 -30.08 -42.36 18.29
CA LYS A 108 -30.63 -43.21 17.22
C LYS A 108 -30.92 -44.63 17.73
N PRO A 109 -32.02 -44.88 18.46
CA PRO A 109 -32.72 -46.15 18.40
C PRO A 109 -33.92 -46.05 17.46
N ALA A 110 -34.10 -47.11 16.65
CA ALA A 110 -35.28 -47.45 15.85
C ALA A 110 -35.71 -46.48 14.71
N ALA A 111 -35.27 -46.81 13.49
CA ALA A 111 -36.13 -46.70 12.30
C ALA A 111 -35.73 -47.78 11.30
N ALA A 112 -36.34 -48.94 11.46
CA ALA A 112 -36.41 -49.97 10.45
C ALA A 112 -37.29 -49.49 9.29
N GLY A 113 -36.93 -49.85 8.05
CA GLY A 113 -37.93 -50.15 7.03
C GLY A 113 -37.96 -49.31 5.75
N LYS A 114 -37.65 -50.02 4.66
CA LYS A 114 -38.34 -50.05 3.35
C LYS A 114 -37.93 -49.06 2.23
N LYS A 115 -37.18 -49.68 1.29
CA LYS A 115 -37.17 -49.67 -0.19
C LYS A 115 -38.09 -48.74 -1.01
N ALA A 116 -37.60 -48.56 -2.26
CA ALA A 116 -38.32 -48.35 -3.54
C ALA A 116 -38.80 -46.91 -3.82
N ASP A 117 -38.80 -46.35 -5.03
CA ASP A 117 -38.36 -46.68 -6.41
C ASP A 117 -38.60 -45.39 -7.25
N GLN A 118 -38.19 -45.41 -8.53
CA GLN A 118 -38.72 -44.63 -9.67
C GLN A 118 -37.93 -43.42 -10.18
N ARG A 119 -36.93 -43.73 -11.02
CA ARG A 119 -36.88 -43.46 -12.48
C ARG A 119 -37.91 -42.48 -13.09
N ALA A 120 -37.43 -41.38 -13.69
CA ALA A 120 -37.86 -40.77 -14.97
C ALA A 120 -37.03 -39.50 -15.28
N GLN A 121 -36.00 -39.58 -16.13
CA GLN A 121 -35.96 -39.01 -17.49
C GLN A 121 -36.62 -37.63 -17.70
N LYS A 122 -35.83 -36.61 -18.06
CA LYS A 122 -35.93 -35.90 -19.37
C LYS A 122 -34.85 -34.82 -19.60
N THR A 123 -34.06 -35.03 -20.64
CA THR A 123 -33.59 -34.09 -21.69
C THR A 123 -32.95 -32.73 -21.35
N GLN A 124 -31.63 -32.69 -21.60
CA GLN A 124 -30.89 -31.78 -22.51
C GLN A 124 -31.42 -30.36 -22.76
N LYS A 125 -30.60 -29.34 -22.44
CA LYS A 125 -29.96 -28.48 -23.47
C LYS A 125 -28.80 -27.64 -22.92
N SER A 126 -27.74 -27.67 -23.71
CA SER A 126 -26.54 -26.84 -23.84
C SER A 126 -26.60 -25.37 -23.37
N GLY A 127 -25.49 -24.91 -22.79
CA GLY A 127 -25.10 -23.50 -22.73
C GLY A 127 -23.77 -23.31 -22.01
N LYS A 128 -22.64 -23.51 -22.71
CA LYS A 128 -21.30 -23.21 -22.17
C LYS A 128 -20.88 -21.82 -22.66
N GLY A 129 -20.92 -20.86 -21.75
CA GLY A 129 -20.52 -19.48 -21.95
C GLY A 129 -19.01 -19.29 -21.78
N ARG A 130 -18.53 -18.33 -22.56
CA ARG A 130 -17.18 -17.77 -22.68
C ARG A 130 -16.68 -17.12 -21.39
#